data_AF-A0A7J2LVR1-F1
#
_entry.id   AF-A0A7J2LVR1-F1
#
_cell.length_a   1.000
_cell.length_b   1.000
_cell.length_c   1.000
_cell.angle_alpha   90.00
_cell.angle_beta   90.00
_cell.angle_gamma   90.00
#
_symmetry.space_group_name_H-M   'P 1'
#
loop_
_entity.id
_entity.type
_entity.pdbx_description
1 polymer ?
#
loop_
_entity_poly.entity_id
_entity_poly.type
_entity_poly.pdbx_seq_one_letter_code
_entity_poly.pdbx_strand_id
1 'polypeptide(L)' 'MSVAVVELSDKLSVGDKILIQGATTNFEQTVQSMQIEHKNITTAEAGQSIGLKVEQRVREGDKVYKIIE' A
#
# COMPACT_ATOMS: atom_id res chain seq x y z
N MET A 1 -11.07 11.09 2.20
CA MET A 1 -10.08 10.06 2.58
C MET A 1 -10.00 9.09 1.44
N SER A 2 -8.82 8.93 0.83
CA SER A 2 -8.63 7.99 -0.29
C SER A 2 -8.06 6.69 0.25
N VAL A 3 -8.66 5.56 -0.15
CA VAL A 3 -8.20 4.22 0.21
C VAL A 3 -7.95 3.49 -1.10
N ALA A 4 -6.80 2.84 -1.21
CA ALA A 4 -6.42 1.99 -2.32
C ALA A 4 -6.52 0.54 -1.89
N VAL A 5 -7.08 -0.32 -2.75
CA VAL A 5 -6.97 -1.77 -2.57
C VAL A 5 -5.70 -2.21 -3.27
N VAL A 6 -4.82 -2.88 -2.53
CA VAL A 6 -3.53 -3.36 -3.04
C VAL A 6 -3.45 -4.86 -2.78
N GLU A 7 -3.23 -5.63 -3.83
CA GLU A 7 -2.84 -7.03 -3.72
C GLU A 7 -1.33 -7.10 -3.47
N LEU A 8 -0.96 -7.67 -2.34
CA LEU A 8 0.44 -7.79 -1.97
C LEU A 8 1.07 -9.01 -2.64
N SER A 9 2.22 -8.82 -3.27
CA SER A 9 3.07 -9.92 -3.75
C SER A 9 4.14 -10.34 -2.72
N ASP A 10 4.34 -9.53 -1.69
CA ASP A 10 5.32 -9.74 -0.62
C ASP A 10 4.79 -9.15 0.70
N LYS A 11 5.45 -9.47 1.81
CA LYS A 11 5.08 -8.97 3.14
C LYS A 11 5.22 -7.45 3.26
N LEU A 12 4.21 -6.82 3.86
CA LEU A 12 4.20 -5.39 4.16
C LEU A 12 3.80 -5.15 5.61
N SER A 13 4.48 -4.22 6.27
CA SER A 13 4.23 -3.85 7.66
C SER A 13 3.94 -2.37 7.80
N VAL A 14 3.16 -2.01 8.81
CA VAL A 14 2.97 -0.61 9.22
C VAL A 14 4.34 -0.06 9.66
N GLY A 15 4.69 1.12 9.14
CA GLY A 15 6.01 1.73 9.29
C GLY A 15 6.95 1.49 8.10
N ASP A 16 6.65 0.55 7.21
CA ASP A 16 7.44 0.36 5.99
C ASP A 16 7.26 1.55 5.04
N LYS A 17 8.33 1.87 4.30
CA LYS A 17 8.30 2.89 3.25
C LYS A 17 7.97 2.24 1.91
N ILE A 18 7.02 2.81 1.19
CA ILE A 18 6.58 2.32 -0.11
C ILE A 18 6.64 3.43 -1.15
N LEU A 19 6.95 3.06 -2.38
CA LEU A 19 6.90 3.91 -3.56
C LEU A 19 5.68 3.51 -4.38
N ILE A 20 4.79 4.46 -4.64
CA ILE A 20 3.66 4.28 -5.55
C ILE A 20 4.02 4.93 -6.88
N GLN A 21 4.13 4.11 -7.92
CA GLN A 21 4.53 4.53 -9.25
C GLN A 21 3.53 4.03 -10.29
N GLY A 22 2.97 4.96 -11.04
CA GLY A 22 2.06 4.75 -12.14
C GLY A 22 2.37 5.66 -13.32
N ALA A 23 1.44 5.74 -14.26
CA ALA A 23 1.61 6.58 -15.45
C ALA A 23 1.64 8.09 -15.13
N THR A 24 0.89 8.51 -14.11
CA THR A 24 0.78 9.92 -13.67
C THR A 24 1.05 10.10 -12.17
N THR A 25 1.44 9.04 -11.50
CA THR A 25 1.58 8.97 -10.05
C THR A 25 3.03 8.57 -9.75
N ASN A 26 3.75 9.35 -8.96
CA ASN A 26 5.09 8.97 -8.52
C ASN A 26 5.38 9.65 -7.18
N PHE A 27 5.16 8.94 -6.09
CA PHE A 27 5.45 9.45 -4.75
C PHE A 27 5.73 8.33 -3.77
N GLU A 28 6.52 8.65 -2.76
CA GLU A 28 6.81 7.76 -1.64
C GLU A 28 5.88 8.10 -0.48
N GLN A 29 5.44 7.08 0.25
CA GLN A 29 4.73 7.26 1.50
C GLN A 29 5.13 6.18 2.51
N THR A 30 4.96 6.47 3.79
CA THR A 30 5.10 5.48 4.85
C THR A 30 3.74 4.86 5.13
N VAL A 31 3.70 3.55 5.31
CA VAL A 31 2.47 2.83 5.66
C VAL A 31 2.05 3.21 7.07
N GLN A 32 1.03 4.09 7.20
CA GLN A 32 0.49 4.50 8.50
C GLN A 32 -0.60 3.54 9.01
N SER A 33 -1.41 2.99 8.10
CA SER A 33 -2.54 2.12 8.45
C SER A 33 -2.90 1.19 7.31
N MET A 34 -3.19 -0.07 7.63
CA MET A 34 -3.67 -1.09 6.70
C MET A 34 -4.90 -1.81 7.26
N GLN A 35 -5.76 -2.27 6.36
CA GLN A 35 -6.98 -3.01 6.70
C GLN A 35 -7.15 -4.24 5.80
N ILE A 36 -7.58 -5.37 6.36
CA ILE A 36 -7.98 -6.56 5.60
C ILE A 36 -9.37 -6.95 6.07
N GLU A 37 -10.33 -7.10 5.15
CA GLU A 37 -11.72 -7.52 5.49
C GLU A 37 -12.33 -6.72 6.67
N HIS A 38 -12.15 -5.39 6.65
CA HIS A 38 -12.56 -4.45 7.71
C HIS A 38 -11.86 -4.61 9.07
N LYS A 39 -10.78 -5.39 9.15
CA LYS A 39 -9.93 -5.50 10.34
C LYS A 39 -8.66 -4.70 10.16
N ASN A 40 -8.35 -3.86 11.15
CA ASN A 40 -7.05 -3.18 11.20
C ASN A 40 -5.95 -4.20 11.49
N ILE A 41 -4.90 -4.16 10.67
CA ILE A 41 -3.75 -5.06 10.77
C ILE A 41 -2.45 -4.26 10.76
N THR A 42 -1.43 -4.79 11.42
CA THR A 42 -0.08 -4.21 11.45
C THR A 42 0.84 -4.81 10.40
N THR A 43 0.55 -6.03 9.96
CA THR A 43 1.35 -6.77 8.98
C THR A 43 0.41 -7.52 8.04
N ALA A 44 0.83 -7.62 6.79
CA ALA A 44 0.12 -8.31 5.73
C ALA A 44 1.10 -9.16 4.93
N GLU A 45 0.64 -10.31 4.46
CA GLU A 45 1.44 -11.29 3.73
C GLU A 45 1.16 -11.25 2.22
N ALA A 46 2.07 -11.85 1.45
CA ALA A 46 1.88 -12.07 0.03
C ALA A 46 0.58 -12.85 -0.24
N GLY A 47 -0.17 -12.44 -1.25
CA GLY A 47 -1.46 -13.01 -1.64
C GLY A 47 -2.65 -12.38 -0.91
N GLN A 48 -2.44 -11.47 0.04
CA GLN A 48 -3.53 -10.78 0.72
C GLN A 48 -3.90 -9.47 0.01
N SER A 49 -5.21 -9.20 -0.06
CA SER A 49 -5.76 -7.92 -0.49
C SER A 49 -5.92 -7.00 0.71
N ILE A 50 -5.19 -5.89 0.72
CA ILE A 50 -5.24 -4.91 1.79
C ILE A 50 -5.85 -3.59 1.31
N GLY A 51 -6.66 -2.97 2.17
CA GLY A 51 -7.01 -1.56 2.10
C GLY A 51 -5.86 -0.74 2.68
N LEU A 52 -5.13 -0.04 1.81
CA LEU A 52 -4.05 0.86 2.16
C LEU A 52 -4.56 2.30 2.11
N LYS A 53 -4.29 3.06 3.17
CA LYS A 53 -4.53 4.50 3.16
C LYS A 53 -3.46 5.19 2.32
N VAL A 54 -3.90 5.99 1.35
CA VAL A 54 -3.00 6.73 0.45
C VAL A 54 -3.12 8.23 0.67
N GLU A 55 -1.98 8.92 0.65
CA GLU A 55 -1.95 10.38 0.84
C GLU A 55 -2.40 11.13 -0.41
N GLN A 56 -2.14 10.55 -1.58
CA GLN A 56 -2.53 11.13 -2.87
C GLN A 56 -3.47 10.21 -3.64
N ARG A 57 -4.05 10.75 -4.70
CA ARG A 57 -4.93 9.99 -5.60
C ARG A 57 -4.09 8.97 -6.38
N VAL A 58 -4.47 7.71 -6.28
CA VAL A 58 -3.92 6.60 -7.06
C VAL A 58 -4.95 6.10 -8.07
N ARG A 59 -4.51 5.29 -9.04
CA ARG A 59 -5.35 4.69 -10.08
C ARG A 59 -5.09 3.20 -10.20
N GLU A 60 -6.04 2.49 -10.80
CA GLU A 60 -5.86 1.09 -11.15
C GLU A 60 -4.65 0.95 -12.10
N GLY A 61 -3.79 -0.03 -11.81
CA GLY A 61 -2.55 -0.26 -12.53
C GLY A 61 -1.32 0.46 -11.96
N ASP A 62 -1.49 1.34 -10.96
CA ASP A 62 -0.36 1.88 -10.21
C ASP A 62 0.36 0.72 -9.49
N LYS A 63 1.69 0.70 -9.58
CA LYS A 63 2.53 -0.30 -8.94
C LYS A 63 3.04 0.22 -7.60
N VAL A 64 3.07 -0.65 -6.61
CA VAL A 64 3.58 -0.35 -5.28
C VAL A 64 4.85 -1.15 -5.06
N TYR A 65 5.94 -0.46 -4.68
CA TYR A 65 7.22 -1.08 -4.37
C TYR A 65 7.58 -0.80 -2.93
N LYS A 66 8.00 -1.82 -2.19
CA LYS A 66 8.59 -1.64 -0.87
C LYS A 66 10.03 -1.14 -1.03
N ILE A 67 10.36 -0.07 -0.34
CA ILE A 67 11.73 0.43 -0.27
C ILE A 67 12.42 -0.36 0.84
N ILE A 68 13.43 -1.13 0.46
CA ILE A 68 14.30 -1.88 1.37
C ILE A 68 15.61 -1.09 1.41
N GLU A 69 16.00 -0.64 2.60
CA GLU A 69 17.29 0.02 2.85
C GLU A 69 18.35 -1.02 3.24
#